data_AF-A0A3C1ZE89-F1
#
_entry.id   AF-A0A3C1ZE89-F1
#
_cell.length_a   1.000
_cell.length_b   1.000
_cell.length_c   1.000
_cell.angle_alpha   90.00
_cell.angle_beta   90.00
_cell.angle_gamma   90.00
#
_symmetry.space_group_name_H-M   'P 1'
#
loop_
_entity.id
_entity.type
_entity.pdbx_description
1 polymer ?
#
loop_
_entity_poly.entity_id
_entity_poly.type
_entity_poly.pdbx_seq_one_letter_code
_entity_poly.pdbx_strand_id
1 'polypeptide(L)'
;MLLALLLVACREDEPKGGIKPIAERTVLTIDETGNVYNINGELITKLPDCEEVTQIITDGDDYFVSGVNSKMKVGYWKNGKWNTLHVDFIDDVEHWTFGIAKWDYNIYLLDPPNVLKNSGIFRLEDSEGFNPARHGISVSEGNCFVVGTHYHEVASLNFVETPILYYYHKGSYKKKVLPLPDGYTNGNATGICAFNANHYLVCGYVEQQAVLWDDNDQVQFLPRIFDYPIDTESIYPETMANAVEKLGEHVYVAGIERTEKDVFLATLWTDNVPQHLVYTNNLETLARSFVADIQGYYDDMYVVTQEYLTNSESYSVIWMNGKPIAKIDRLLISIAVH
;
A
#
# COMPACT_ATOMS: atom_id res chain seq x y z
N MET A 1 31.03 -40.99 13.21
CA MET A 1 29.81 -40.35 12.69
C MET A 1 29.56 -39.12 13.56
N LEU A 2 30.16 -37.99 13.19
CA LEU A 2 30.14 -36.75 13.98
C LEU A 2 29.03 -35.85 13.43
N LEU A 3 28.02 -35.56 14.25
CA LEU A 3 26.95 -34.62 13.95
C LEU A 3 27.48 -33.20 14.24
N ALA A 4 27.78 -32.42 13.20
CA ALA A 4 28.16 -31.03 13.35
C ALA A 4 26.89 -30.18 13.56
N LEU A 5 26.68 -29.73 14.80
CA LEU A 5 25.73 -28.67 15.13
C LEU A 5 26.25 -27.36 14.52
N LEU A 6 25.61 -26.87 13.46
CA LEU A 6 25.82 -25.53 12.96
C LEU A 6 25.00 -24.58 13.84
N LEU A 7 25.62 -24.05 14.90
CA LEU A 7 25.09 -22.89 15.62
C LEU A 7 25.28 -21.66 14.73
N VAL A 8 24.21 -21.20 14.09
CA VAL A 8 24.15 -19.87 13.49
C VAL A 8 24.16 -18.88 14.65
N ALA A 9 25.28 -18.18 14.83
CA ALA A 9 25.37 -17.09 15.78
C ALA A 9 24.48 -15.93 15.28
N CYS A 10 23.32 -15.76 15.90
CA CYS A 10 22.54 -14.54 15.77
C CYS A 10 23.39 -13.36 16.26
N ARG A 11 23.60 -12.36 15.40
CA ARG A 11 24.24 -11.09 15.76
C ARG A 11 23.37 -10.35 16.78
N GLU A 12 23.84 -10.20 18.01
CA GLU A 12 23.18 -9.44 19.10
C GLU A 12 23.43 -7.92 19.04
N ASP A 13 23.71 -7.35 17.85
CA ASP A 13 24.08 -5.93 17.72
C ASP A 13 22.87 -5.00 17.51
N GLU A 14 21.68 -5.33 18.04
CA GLU A 14 20.56 -4.39 18.06
C GLU A 14 20.65 -3.44 19.28
N PRO A 15 20.73 -2.11 19.08
CA PRO A 15 20.82 -1.17 20.18
C PRO A 15 19.51 -1.13 20.99
N LYS A 16 19.60 -1.55 22.26
CA LYS A 16 18.51 -1.55 23.27
C LYS A 16 18.10 -0.15 23.76
N GLY A 17 17.94 0.80 22.86
CA GLY A 17 17.36 2.12 23.15
C GLY A 17 15.84 2.06 23.05
N GLY A 18 15.19 1.26 23.91
CA GLY A 18 13.77 0.99 23.84
C GLY A 18 12.92 2.25 24.05
N ILE A 19 12.09 2.57 23.06
CA ILE A 19 10.82 3.24 23.32
C ILE A 19 10.09 2.36 24.34
N LYS A 20 9.40 2.98 25.32
CA LYS A 20 8.57 2.20 26.26
C LYS A 20 7.67 1.24 25.47
N PRO A 21 7.46 -0.01 25.92
CA PRO A 21 6.55 -0.95 25.25
C PRO A 21 5.27 -0.21 24.94
N ILE A 22 4.97 -0.12 23.65
CA ILE A 22 3.78 0.58 23.21
C ILE A 22 2.61 -0.33 23.63
N ALA A 23 1.55 0.23 24.21
CA ALA A 23 0.49 -0.55 24.86
C ALA A 23 -0.10 -1.63 23.93
N GLU A 24 -0.86 -2.59 24.50
CA GLU A 24 -1.47 -3.79 23.86
C GLU A 24 -2.28 -3.56 22.56
N ARG A 25 -2.39 -2.31 22.09
CA ARG A 25 -2.84 -1.97 20.75
C ARG A 25 -2.31 -0.59 20.35
N THR A 26 -1.41 -0.55 19.38
CA THR A 26 -0.79 0.66 18.87
C THR A 26 -1.24 0.88 17.44
N VAL A 27 -1.97 1.97 17.21
CA VAL A 27 -2.28 2.47 15.87
C VAL A 27 -1.47 3.73 15.64
N LEU A 28 -0.54 3.65 14.69
CA LEU A 28 0.24 4.78 14.21
C LEU A 28 -0.22 5.19 12.83
N THR A 29 -0.19 6.48 12.57
CA THR A 29 -0.41 7.04 11.24
C THR A 29 0.68 8.03 10.92
N ILE A 30 0.89 8.31 9.63
CA ILE A 30 1.89 9.27 9.18
C ILE A 30 1.29 10.24 8.17
N ASP A 31 1.69 11.51 8.23
CA ASP A 31 1.38 12.51 7.19
C ASP A 31 2.49 12.65 6.15
N GLU A 32 2.24 13.35 5.04
CA GLU A 32 3.23 13.58 3.97
C GLU A 32 4.49 14.33 4.42
N THR A 33 4.48 14.97 5.60
CA THR A 33 5.59 15.77 6.12
C THR A 33 6.47 15.00 7.13
N GLY A 34 6.21 13.69 7.29
CA GLY A 34 6.96 12.83 8.19
C GLY A 34 6.58 13.01 9.67
N ASN A 35 5.39 13.53 9.98
CA ASN A 35 4.88 13.53 11.35
C ASN A 35 4.15 12.20 11.62
N VAL A 36 4.52 11.53 12.71
CA VAL A 36 3.89 10.28 13.16
C VAL A 36 2.91 10.59 14.29
N TYR A 37 1.67 10.16 14.14
CA TYR A 37 0.58 10.37 15.09
C TYR A 37 0.08 9.06 15.66
N ASN A 38 -0.45 9.08 16.88
CA ASN A 38 -1.27 7.97 17.39
C ASN A 38 -2.73 8.08 16.92
N ILE A 39 -3.53 7.10 17.30
CA ILE A 39 -4.97 7.02 16.97
C ILE A 39 -5.79 8.24 17.43
N ASN A 40 -5.33 8.96 18.46
CA ASN A 40 -6.01 10.15 18.98
C ASN A 40 -5.62 11.43 18.22
N GLY A 41 -4.76 11.31 17.20
CA GLY A 41 -4.20 12.45 16.46
C GLY A 41 -3.10 13.19 17.22
N GLU A 42 -2.57 12.62 18.31
CA GLU A 42 -1.46 13.23 19.06
C GLU A 42 -0.15 12.94 18.34
N LEU A 43 0.69 13.97 18.17
CA LEU A 43 2.01 13.84 17.58
C LEU A 43 2.92 13.01 18.50
N ILE A 44 3.39 11.87 18.01
CA ILE A 44 4.33 10.98 18.71
C ILE A 44 5.76 11.38 18.41
N THR A 45 6.08 11.59 17.14
CA THR A 45 7.41 12.02 16.71
C THR A 45 7.36 12.75 15.37
N LYS A 46 8.41 13.51 15.09
CA LYS A 46 8.70 14.05 13.75
C LYS A 46 9.95 13.35 13.23
N LEU A 47 9.87 12.78 12.04
CA LEU A 47 11.00 12.10 11.42
C LEU A 47 12.11 13.12 11.07
N PRO A 48 13.35 12.90 11.53
CA PRO A 48 14.46 13.78 11.22
C PRO A 48 14.86 13.64 9.76
N ASP A 49 15.28 14.75 9.15
CA ASP A 49 15.77 14.82 7.77
C ASP A 49 14.78 14.22 6.74
N CYS A 50 13.47 14.29 6.99
CA CYS A 50 12.44 13.80 6.09
C CYS A 50 12.17 14.79 4.95
N GLU A 51 12.29 14.32 3.71
CA GLU A 51 11.82 15.04 2.52
C GLU A 51 10.45 14.48 2.08
N GLU A 52 10.35 13.15 1.99
CA GLU A 52 9.14 12.46 1.56
C GLU A 52 8.98 11.16 2.35
N VAL A 53 7.74 10.78 2.64
CA VAL A 53 7.37 9.49 3.25
C VAL A 53 6.24 8.84 2.48
N THR A 54 6.24 7.52 2.45
CA THR A 54 5.33 6.79 1.57
C THR A 54 4.42 5.81 2.30
N GLN A 55 4.96 5.06 3.26
CA GLN A 55 4.21 4.06 4.02
C GLN A 55 4.83 3.86 5.41
N ILE A 56 3.99 3.55 6.40
CA ILE A 56 4.39 3.12 7.74
C ILE A 56 3.93 1.68 7.97
N ILE A 57 4.78 0.85 8.57
CA ILE A 57 4.44 -0.50 9.05
C ILE A 57 4.94 -0.68 10.48
N THR A 58 4.40 -1.67 11.18
CA THR A 58 4.80 -2.03 12.55
C THR A 58 5.20 -3.49 12.61
N ASP A 59 6.16 -3.80 13.48
CA ASP A 59 6.53 -5.17 13.83
C ASP A 59 7.06 -5.21 15.27
N GLY A 60 6.30 -5.84 16.16
CA GLY A 60 6.60 -5.78 17.59
C GLY A 60 6.54 -4.35 18.12
N ASP A 61 7.50 -4.01 18.96
CA ASP A 61 7.66 -2.67 19.52
C ASP A 61 8.24 -1.64 18.52
N ASP A 62 8.55 -2.06 17.30
CA ASP A 62 9.18 -1.21 16.28
C ASP A 62 8.17 -0.73 15.24
N TYR A 63 8.36 0.50 14.75
CA TYR A 63 7.75 0.98 13.52
C TYR A 63 8.81 1.35 12.48
N PHE A 64 8.44 1.15 11.21
CA PHE A 64 9.26 1.41 10.05
C PHE A 64 8.52 2.34 9.11
N VAL A 65 9.19 3.38 8.64
CA VAL A 65 8.63 4.31 7.65
C VAL A 65 9.54 4.32 6.45
N SER A 66 9.03 4.04 5.24
CA SER A 66 9.78 4.25 4.00
C SER A 66 9.70 5.70 3.54
N GLY A 67 10.78 6.18 2.94
CA GLY A 67 10.76 7.46 2.26
C GLY A 67 12.12 7.89 1.74
N VAL A 68 12.22 9.19 1.51
CA VAL A 68 13.40 9.88 0.99
C VAL A 68 13.82 10.93 2.02
N ASN A 69 15.11 10.98 2.33
CA ASN A 69 15.64 11.99 3.24
C ASN A 69 15.98 13.31 2.52
N SER A 70 16.34 14.35 3.28
CA SER A 70 16.73 15.68 2.79
C SER A 70 17.97 15.71 1.88
N LYS A 71 18.64 14.56 1.69
CA LYS A 71 19.75 14.37 0.75
C LYS A 71 19.34 13.54 -0.46
N MET A 72 18.05 13.40 -0.71
CA MET A 72 17.47 12.59 -1.79
C MET A 72 17.89 11.11 -1.75
N LYS A 73 18.19 10.57 -0.56
CA LYS A 73 18.51 9.15 -0.40
C LYS A 73 17.27 8.37 0.00
N VAL A 74 16.99 7.27 -0.71
CA VAL A 74 15.97 6.28 -0.33
C VAL A 74 16.45 5.48 0.87
N GLY A 75 15.52 5.19 1.78
CA GLY A 75 15.77 4.41 2.97
C GLY A 75 14.52 4.30 3.82
N TYR A 76 14.72 4.06 5.11
CA TYR A 76 13.63 3.97 6.07
C TYR A 76 14.02 4.50 7.44
N TRP A 77 13.05 5.02 8.17
CA TRP A 77 13.19 5.30 9.59
C TRP A 77 12.73 4.08 10.40
N LYS A 78 13.59 3.56 11.26
CA LYS A 78 13.21 2.61 12.33
C LYS A 78 13.09 3.41 13.62
N ASN A 79 11.90 3.50 14.19
CA ASN A 79 11.67 4.26 15.43
C ASN A 79 12.19 5.71 15.37
N GLY A 80 11.98 6.38 14.25
CA GLY A 80 12.44 7.76 14.02
C GLY A 80 13.94 7.90 13.72
N LYS A 81 14.71 6.82 13.71
CA LYS A 81 16.12 6.82 13.31
C LYS A 81 16.26 6.42 11.85
N TRP A 82 16.89 7.27 11.04
CA TRP A 82 17.18 6.99 9.63
C TRP A 82 18.12 5.80 9.44
N ASN A 83 17.79 4.92 8.50
CA ASN A 83 18.61 3.82 8.02
C ASN A 83 18.64 3.85 6.50
N THR A 84 19.84 3.84 5.93
CA THR A 84 20.03 3.71 4.48
C THR A 84 20.13 2.21 4.15
N LEU A 85 19.32 1.73 3.20
CA LEU A 85 19.60 0.45 2.55
C LEU A 85 20.85 0.63 1.68
N HIS A 86 21.86 -0.22 1.85
CA HIS A 86 23.18 -0.10 1.22
C HIS A 86 23.13 0.14 -0.30
N VAL A 87 23.05 1.40 -0.72
CA VAL A 87 23.24 1.81 -2.10
C VAL A 87 24.13 3.05 -2.14
N ASP A 88 25.44 2.84 -2.17
CA ASP A 88 26.44 3.88 -2.47
C ASP A 88 26.52 4.17 -3.99
N PHE A 89 25.55 3.69 -4.78
CA PHE A 89 25.69 3.57 -6.24
C PHE A 89 24.82 4.48 -7.10
N ILE A 90 24.00 5.37 -6.53
CA ILE A 90 23.09 6.17 -7.35
C ILE A 90 23.23 7.65 -7.04
N ASP A 91 24.17 8.27 -7.76
CA ASP A 91 24.51 9.68 -7.61
C ASP A 91 23.73 10.61 -8.57
N ASP A 92 22.88 10.11 -9.48
CA ASP A 92 22.32 10.98 -10.56
C ASP A 92 20.87 10.67 -11.04
N VAL A 93 20.07 9.87 -10.32
CA VAL A 93 18.65 9.65 -10.69
C VAL A 93 17.73 10.00 -9.52
N GLU A 94 16.59 10.63 -9.81
CA GLU A 94 15.53 10.83 -8.81
C GLU A 94 15.01 9.46 -8.37
N HIS A 95 15.24 9.12 -7.09
CA HIS A 95 14.74 7.89 -6.49
C HIS A 95 13.53 8.16 -5.63
N TRP A 96 12.53 7.31 -5.77
CA TRP A 96 11.32 7.31 -4.94
C TRP A 96 11.09 5.91 -4.40
N THR A 97 10.54 5.83 -3.20
CA THR A 97 10.09 4.54 -2.66
C THR A 97 8.58 4.47 -2.69
N PHE A 98 8.04 3.34 -3.16
CA PHE A 98 6.60 3.16 -3.35
C PHE A 98 6.01 2.15 -2.38
N GLY A 99 6.73 1.78 -1.33
CA GLY A 99 6.21 0.87 -0.32
C GLY A 99 7.32 0.21 0.49
N ILE A 100 6.91 -0.33 1.64
CA ILE A 100 7.76 -1.05 2.59
C ILE A 100 7.09 -2.35 2.99
N ALA A 101 7.88 -3.40 3.10
CA ALA A 101 7.46 -4.65 3.69
C ALA A 101 8.56 -5.23 4.57
N LYS A 102 8.18 -6.05 5.56
CA LYS A 102 9.11 -6.73 6.44
C LYS A 102 8.76 -8.20 6.54
N TRP A 103 9.79 -9.05 6.50
CA TRP A 103 9.66 -10.46 6.85
C TRP A 103 10.93 -10.93 7.54
N ASP A 104 10.77 -11.51 8.73
CA ASP A 104 11.90 -11.92 9.57
C ASP A 104 12.86 -10.72 9.78
N TYR A 105 14.18 -10.88 9.69
CA TYR A 105 15.14 -9.78 9.83
C TYR A 105 15.29 -8.88 8.59
N ASN A 106 14.46 -9.05 7.56
CA ASN A 106 14.60 -8.34 6.29
C ASN A 106 13.58 -7.23 6.12
N ILE A 107 14.07 -6.04 5.79
CA ILE A 107 13.29 -4.91 5.27
C ILE A 107 13.39 -4.91 3.74
N TYR A 108 12.26 -4.71 3.09
CA TYR A 108 12.10 -4.58 1.65
C TYR A 108 11.55 -3.19 1.35
N LEU A 109 12.21 -2.44 0.45
CA LEU A 109 11.70 -1.20 -0.12
C LEU A 109 11.50 -1.38 -1.61
N LEU A 110 10.38 -0.88 -2.12
CA LEU A 110 10.12 -0.81 -3.55
C LEU A 110 10.71 0.51 -4.08
N ASP A 111 11.76 0.46 -4.91
CA ASP A 111 12.42 1.60 -5.58
C ASP A 111 12.65 1.20 -7.06
N PRO A 112 11.63 1.35 -7.92
CA PRO A 112 11.67 0.86 -9.28
C PRO A 112 12.90 1.37 -10.05
N PRO A 113 13.51 0.53 -10.89
CA PRO A 113 13.09 -0.83 -11.27
C PRO A 113 13.50 -1.94 -10.28
N ASN A 114 13.78 -1.61 -9.03
CA ASN A 114 14.36 -2.50 -8.05
C ASN A 114 13.45 -2.73 -6.83
N VAL A 115 13.71 -3.85 -6.16
CA VAL A 115 13.37 -4.07 -4.76
C VAL A 115 14.67 -4.05 -3.98
N LEU A 116 14.78 -3.09 -3.07
CA LEU A 116 15.91 -2.98 -2.16
C LEU A 116 15.63 -3.85 -0.94
N LYS A 117 16.59 -4.69 -0.56
CA LYS A 117 16.54 -5.49 0.66
C LYS A 117 17.79 -5.18 1.48
N ASN A 118 17.72 -5.29 2.80
CA ASN A 118 18.91 -5.21 3.66
C ASN A 118 20.09 -6.09 3.15
N SER A 119 19.79 -7.21 2.48
CA SER A 119 20.78 -8.15 1.94
C SER A 119 21.21 -7.89 0.49
N GLY A 120 20.68 -6.87 -0.20
CA GLY A 120 21.04 -6.57 -1.58
C GLY A 120 19.93 -5.93 -2.41
N ILE A 121 20.24 -5.65 -3.67
CA ILE A 121 19.34 -5.03 -4.65
C ILE A 121 18.86 -6.10 -5.61
N PHE A 122 17.55 -6.17 -5.82
CA PHE A 122 16.93 -7.13 -6.71
C PHE A 122 16.18 -6.41 -7.82
N ARG A 123 16.69 -6.53 -9.04
CA ARG A 123 16.07 -5.91 -10.21
C ARG A 123 14.81 -6.67 -10.63
N LEU A 124 13.76 -5.93 -10.97
CA LEU A 124 12.56 -6.45 -11.61
C LEU A 124 12.87 -6.71 -13.10
N GLU A 125 12.53 -7.90 -13.59
CA GLU A 125 12.74 -8.32 -14.99
C GLU A 125 11.83 -7.50 -15.93
N ASP A 126 12.33 -7.02 -17.07
CA ASP A 126 11.53 -6.30 -18.08
C ASP A 126 10.63 -5.18 -17.51
N SER A 127 11.22 -4.36 -16.64
CA SER A 127 10.58 -3.27 -15.91
C SER A 127 10.54 -1.94 -16.67
N GLU A 128 11.00 -1.89 -17.92
CA GLU A 128 10.85 -0.69 -18.75
C GLU A 128 9.34 -0.39 -18.90
N GLY A 129 8.93 0.86 -18.64
CA GLY A 129 7.51 1.23 -18.63
C GLY A 129 6.70 0.71 -17.44
N PHE A 130 7.33 0.09 -16.43
CA PHE A 130 6.67 -0.31 -15.19
C PHE A 130 6.52 0.88 -14.23
N ASN A 131 5.30 1.08 -13.76
CA ASN A 131 4.95 2.02 -12.71
C ASN A 131 4.44 1.24 -11.50
N PRO A 132 5.18 1.23 -10.37
CA PRO A 132 4.76 0.51 -9.18
C PRO A 132 3.49 1.12 -8.59
N ALA A 133 2.78 0.31 -7.81
CA ALA A 133 1.74 0.86 -6.95
C ALA A 133 2.27 1.24 -5.57
N ARG A 134 1.64 2.23 -4.92
CA ARG A 134 1.99 2.70 -3.56
C ARG A 134 1.76 1.64 -2.47
N HIS A 135 0.79 0.75 -2.70
CA HIS A 135 0.54 -0.43 -1.85
C HIS A 135 1.02 -1.71 -2.55
N GLY A 136 2.03 -1.52 -3.41
CA GLY A 136 2.43 -2.48 -4.41
C GLY A 136 3.48 -3.46 -3.95
N ILE A 137 3.74 -3.63 -2.65
CA ILE A 137 4.69 -4.63 -2.15
C ILE A 137 4.10 -5.37 -0.95
N SER A 138 4.23 -6.70 -0.94
CA SER A 138 3.88 -7.54 0.19
C SER A 138 4.86 -8.70 0.31
N VAL A 139 5.14 -9.14 1.53
CA VAL A 139 6.11 -10.21 1.80
C VAL A 139 5.52 -11.22 2.77
N SER A 140 5.60 -12.49 2.40
CA SER A 140 5.12 -13.59 3.26
C SER A 140 5.98 -14.84 3.06
N GLU A 141 6.36 -15.48 4.16
CA GLU A 141 7.18 -16.72 4.16
C GLU A 141 8.46 -16.60 3.32
N GLY A 142 9.06 -15.41 3.30
CA GLY A 142 10.29 -15.12 2.55
C GLY A 142 10.09 -14.85 1.06
N ASN A 143 8.85 -14.91 0.55
CA ASN A 143 8.50 -14.52 -0.81
C ASN A 143 8.09 -13.05 -0.84
N CYS A 144 8.62 -12.31 -1.80
CA CYS A 144 8.30 -10.91 -2.01
C CYS A 144 7.49 -10.78 -3.29
N PHE A 145 6.38 -10.08 -3.21
CA PHE A 145 5.46 -9.84 -4.31
C PHE A 145 5.38 -8.33 -4.54
N VAL A 146 5.42 -7.92 -5.79
CA VAL A 146 5.33 -6.52 -6.20
C VAL A 146 4.29 -6.38 -7.30
N VAL A 147 3.38 -5.41 -7.18
CA VAL A 147 2.38 -5.12 -8.21
C VAL A 147 2.50 -3.70 -8.73
N GLY A 148 1.98 -3.51 -9.93
CA GLY A 148 1.89 -2.22 -10.58
C GLY A 148 1.37 -2.37 -11.99
N THR A 149 1.67 -1.38 -12.82
CA THR A 149 1.16 -1.27 -14.17
C THR A 149 2.30 -1.15 -15.16
N HIS A 150 2.17 -1.84 -16.30
CA HIS A 150 3.06 -1.65 -17.43
C HIS A 150 2.34 -0.83 -18.50
N TYR A 151 2.97 0.27 -18.92
CA TYR A 151 2.45 1.13 -19.97
C TYR A 151 2.95 0.67 -21.33
N HIS A 152 2.02 0.42 -22.25
CA HIS A 152 2.34 0.18 -23.64
C HIS A 152 2.05 1.42 -24.47
N GLU A 153 3.06 1.92 -25.17
CA GLU A 153 2.84 2.93 -26.20
C GLU A 153 2.04 2.32 -27.35
N VAL A 154 0.88 2.90 -27.60
CA VAL A 154 0.06 2.63 -28.77
C VAL A 154 0.12 3.88 -29.65
N ALA A 155 0.00 3.73 -30.98
CA ALA A 155 0.22 4.83 -31.93
C ALA A 155 -0.76 6.02 -31.77
N SER A 156 -1.81 5.87 -30.97
CA SER A 156 -2.73 6.92 -30.52
C SER A 156 -2.41 7.25 -29.06
N LEU A 157 -2.54 8.51 -28.64
CA LEU A 157 -2.27 9.06 -27.28
C LEU A 157 -2.93 8.35 -26.07
N ASN A 158 -3.57 7.20 -26.27
CA ASN A 158 -4.11 6.35 -25.24
C ASN A 158 -3.03 5.34 -24.84
N PHE A 159 -2.66 5.28 -23.56
CA PHE A 159 -1.82 4.21 -23.05
C PHE A 159 -2.70 2.98 -22.76
N VAL A 160 -2.21 1.80 -23.13
CA VAL A 160 -2.79 0.54 -22.62
C VAL A 160 -2.03 0.18 -21.36
N GLU A 161 -2.76 0.12 -20.25
CA GLU A 161 -2.26 -0.33 -18.96
C GLU A 161 -2.45 -1.85 -18.86
N THR A 162 -1.34 -2.54 -18.58
CA THR A 162 -1.37 -3.98 -18.30
C THR A 162 -1.05 -4.18 -16.81
N PRO A 163 -1.93 -4.83 -16.04
CA PRO A 163 -1.68 -5.10 -14.63
C PRO A 163 -0.60 -6.20 -14.50
N ILE A 164 0.48 -5.90 -13.76
CA ILE A 164 1.63 -6.79 -13.60
C ILE A 164 1.82 -7.18 -12.13
N LEU A 165 2.15 -8.46 -11.94
CA LEU A 165 2.69 -9.01 -10.71
C LEU A 165 4.13 -9.48 -10.95
N TYR A 166 5.05 -9.01 -10.11
CA TYR A 166 6.35 -9.61 -9.91
C TYR A 166 6.34 -10.43 -8.63
N TYR A 167 6.91 -11.63 -8.67
CA TYR A 167 7.05 -12.45 -7.48
C TYR A 167 8.45 -13.09 -7.43
N TYR A 168 9.02 -13.14 -6.23
CA TYR A 168 10.33 -13.73 -6.03
C TYR A 168 10.23 -15.26 -6.00
N HIS A 169 10.88 -15.94 -6.94
CA HIS A 169 10.87 -17.40 -7.01
C HIS A 169 12.27 -17.94 -7.35
N LYS A 170 12.81 -18.82 -6.49
CA LYS A 170 14.09 -19.54 -6.69
C LYS A 170 15.29 -18.64 -7.03
N GLY A 171 15.41 -17.49 -6.37
CA GLY A 171 16.58 -16.62 -6.52
C GLY A 171 16.38 -15.42 -7.45
N SER A 172 15.28 -15.35 -8.21
CA SER A 172 15.00 -14.25 -9.14
C SER A 172 13.53 -13.81 -9.07
N TYR A 173 13.26 -12.55 -9.41
CA TYR A 173 11.89 -12.12 -9.68
C TYR A 173 11.38 -12.71 -10.99
N LYS A 174 10.10 -13.05 -11.03
CA LYS A 174 9.37 -13.50 -12.21
C LYS A 174 8.22 -12.56 -12.46
N LYS A 175 8.05 -12.17 -13.72
CA LYS A 175 6.94 -11.33 -14.20
C LYS A 175 5.74 -12.23 -14.54
N LYS A 176 4.56 -11.80 -14.13
CA LYS A 176 3.26 -12.37 -14.48
C LYS A 176 2.33 -11.24 -14.89
N VAL A 177 1.70 -11.37 -16.04
CA VAL A 177 0.60 -10.50 -16.46
C VAL A 177 -0.65 -11.01 -15.76
N LEU A 178 -1.36 -10.14 -15.05
CA LEU A 178 -2.63 -10.50 -14.44
C LEU A 178 -3.71 -10.59 -15.52
N PRO A 179 -4.59 -11.61 -15.48
CA PRO A 179 -5.56 -11.85 -16.53
C PRO A 179 -6.60 -10.73 -16.58
N LEU A 180 -6.99 -10.34 -17.79
CA LEU A 180 -8.14 -9.49 -18.04
C LEU A 180 -9.33 -10.38 -18.47
N PRO A 181 -10.57 -10.06 -18.04
CA PRO A 181 -11.75 -10.74 -18.56
C PRO A 181 -11.90 -10.57 -20.08
N ASP A 182 -12.62 -11.48 -20.72
CA ASP A 182 -12.85 -11.43 -22.18
C ASP A 182 -13.45 -10.09 -22.62
N GLY A 183 -12.82 -9.45 -23.62
CA GLY A 183 -13.26 -8.18 -24.19
C GLY A 183 -12.68 -6.93 -23.53
N TYR A 184 -11.96 -7.08 -22.42
CA TYR A 184 -11.26 -5.99 -21.73
C TYR A 184 -9.81 -5.89 -22.20
N THR A 185 -9.30 -4.67 -22.32
CA THR A 185 -7.94 -4.43 -22.84
C THR A 185 -7.05 -3.64 -21.90
N ASN A 186 -7.65 -2.98 -20.92
CA ASN A 186 -6.98 -2.08 -19.99
C ASN A 186 -7.19 -2.52 -18.55
N GLY A 187 -6.13 -2.49 -17.75
CA GLY A 187 -6.21 -2.75 -16.31
C GLY A 187 -4.98 -2.30 -15.54
N ASN A 188 -5.17 -2.11 -14.25
CA ASN A 188 -4.17 -1.56 -13.35
C ASN A 188 -4.18 -2.34 -12.04
N ALA A 189 -3.01 -2.65 -11.50
CA ALA A 189 -2.87 -3.30 -10.20
C ALA A 189 -2.29 -2.31 -9.19
N THR A 190 -3.00 -2.10 -8.09
CA THR A 190 -2.75 -0.98 -7.15
C THR A 190 -2.38 -1.43 -5.74
N GLY A 191 -2.78 -2.65 -5.35
CA GLY A 191 -2.55 -3.17 -4.01
C GLY A 191 -2.36 -4.67 -4.01
N ILE A 192 -1.56 -5.19 -3.07
CA ILE A 192 -1.32 -6.61 -2.90
C ILE A 192 -1.27 -7.02 -1.43
N CYS A 193 -1.86 -8.16 -1.12
CA CYS A 193 -1.77 -8.82 0.19
C CYS A 193 -1.31 -10.27 0.00
N ALA A 194 -0.11 -10.61 0.47
CA ALA A 194 0.39 -11.97 0.51
C ALA A 194 0.24 -12.53 1.92
N PHE A 195 -0.43 -13.68 2.06
CA PHE A 195 -0.74 -14.27 3.37
C PHE A 195 -0.05 -15.64 3.59
N ASN A 196 0.63 -16.18 2.57
CA ASN A 196 1.66 -17.21 2.70
C ASN A 196 2.52 -17.25 1.42
N ALA A 197 3.41 -18.23 1.30
CA ALA A 197 4.33 -18.37 0.17
C ALA A 197 3.66 -18.50 -1.20
N ASN A 198 2.43 -19.00 -1.27
CA ASN A 198 1.77 -19.33 -2.53
C ASN A 198 0.48 -18.57 -2.77
N HIS A 199 -0.10 -17.99 -1.73
CA HIS A 199 -1.40 -17.35 -1.81
C HIS A 199 -1.29 -15.84 -1.57
N TYR A 200 -1.86 -15.11 -2.51
CA TYR A 200 -1.89 -13.66 -2.53
C TYR A 200 -3.23 -13.18 -3.12
N LEU A 201 -3.58 -11.95 -2.81
CA LEU A 201 -4.65 -11.20 -3.47
C LEU A 201 -4.05 -9.94 -4.08
N VAL A 202 -4.49 -9.59 -5.28
CA VAL A 202 -4.16 -8.31 -5.92
C VAL A 202 -5.45 -7.55 -6.18
N CYS A 203 -5.47 -6.26 -5.92
CA CYS A 203 -6.60 -5.42 -6.28
C CYS A 203 -6.20 -4.32 -7.26
N GLY A 204 -7.21 -3.73 -7.90
CA GLY A 204 -7.03 -2.60 -8.80
C GLY A 204 -8.29 -2.30 -9.58
N TYR A 205 -8.15 -2.02 -10.87
CA TYR A 205 -9.29 -1.83 -11.76
C TYR A 205 -9.05 -2.44 -13.14
N VAL A 206 -10.14 -2.77 -13.82
CA VAL A 206 -10.19 -3.18 -15.21
C VAL A 206 -11.18 -2.26 -15.91
N GLU A 207 -10.68 -1.52 -16.91
CA GLU A 207 -11.36 -0.40 -17.55
C GLU A 207 -11.93 0.59 -16.52
N GLN A 208 -13.23 0.51 -16.22
CA GLN A 208 -13.95 1.44 -15.35
C GLN A 208 -14.35 0.83 -13.99
N GLN A 209 -13.96 -0.42 -13.72
CA GLN A 209 -14.47 -1.17 -12.56
C GLN A 209 -13.37 -1.72 -11.67
N ALA A 210 -13.56 -1.61 -10.36
CA ALA A 210 -12.68 -2.20 -9.37
C ALA A 210 -12.73 -3.72 -9.44
N VAL A 211 -11.57 -4.34 -9.30
CA VAL A 211 -11.43 -5.80 -9.34
C VAL A 211 -10.50 -6.34 -8.26
N LEU A 212 -10.67 -7.63 -8.01
CA LEU A 212 -9.82 -8.47 -7.17
C LEU A 212 -9.33 -9.65 -8.01
N TRP A 213 -8.02 -9.86 -8.06
CA TRP A 213 -7.37 -11.04 -8.62
C TRP A 213 -6.88 -11.97 -7.50
N ASP A 214 -7.04 -13.27 -7.70
CA ASP A 214 -6.45 -14.29 -6.82
C ASP A 214 -5.23 -14.97 -7.46
N ASP A 215 -4.64 -15.92 -6.72
CA ASP A 215 -3.48 -16.70 -7.17
C ASP A 215 -3.82 -17.77 -8.23
N ASN A 216 -5.12 -18.03 -8.46
CA ASN A 216 -5.64 -18.96 -9.48
C ASN A 216 -6.04 -18.27 -10.79
N ASP A 217 -5.57 -17.04 -11.00
CA ASP A 217 -5.88 -16.25 -12.19
C ASP A 217 -7.38 -15.99 -12.36
N GLN A 218 -8.14 -16.02 -11.27
CA GLN A 218 -9.52 -15.56 -11.28
C GLN A 218 -9.55 -14.05 -11.07
N VAL A 219 -10.44 -13.39 -11.81
CA VAL A 219 -10.71 -11.96 -11.68
C VAL A 219 -12.17 -11.79 -11.27
N GLN A 220 -12.38 -11.04 -10.19
CA GLN A 220 -13.69 -10.73 -9.65
C GLN A 220 -13.93 -9.23 -9.72
N PHE A 221 -15.03 -8.81 -10.35
CA PHE A 221 -15.52 -7.43 -10.25
C PHE A 221 -16.12 -7.18 -8.88
N LEU A 222 -15.71 -6.08 -8.26
CA LEU A 222 -16.28 -5.63 -7.00
C LEU A 222 -17.60 -4.89 -7.26
N PRO A 223 -18.68 -5.22 -6.55
CA PRO A 223 -19.98 -4.61 -6.79
C PRO A 223 -19.98 -3.15 -6.34
N ARG A 224 -20.80 -2.35 -7.03
CA ARG A 224 -21.00 -0.93 -6.74
C ARG A 224 -22.21 -0.73 -5.83
N ILE A 225 -22.24 0.36 -5.06
CA ILE A 225 -23.43 0.80 -4.35
C ILE A 225 -24.38 1.52 -5.31
N PHE A 226 -23.84 2.34 -6.22
CA PHE A 226 -24.64 3.05 -7.20
C PHE A 226 -24.85 2.21 -8.46
N ASP A 227 -26.09 2.24 -8.98
CA ASP A 227 -26.53 1.47 -10.15
C ASP A 227 -26.79 2.35 -11.38
N TYR A 228 -25.93 3.35 -11.63
CA TYR A 228 -26.01 4.16 -12.85
C TYR A 228 -25.14 3.57 -13.97
N PRO A 229 -25.47 3.77 -15.26
CA PRO A 229 -24.69 3.23 -16.38
C PRO A 229 -23.21 3.66 -16.31
N ILE A 230 -22.29 2.76 -16.64
CA ILE A 230 -20.85 3.07 -16.71
C ILE A 230 -20.63 4.08 -17.85
N ASP A 231 -20.01 5.21 -17.53
CA ASP A 231 -19.53 6.14 -18.55
C ASP A 231 -18.19 5.64 -19.12
N THR A 232 -18.28 4.95 -20.26
CA THR A 232 -17.10 4.43 -20.96
C THR A 232 -16.24 5.51 -21.62
N GLU A 233 -16.74 6.75 -21.72
CA GLU A 233 -15.97 7.87 -22.27
C GLU A 233 -15.15 8.60 -21.19
N SER A 234 -15.39 8.30 -19.92
CA SER A 234 -14.69 8.94 -18.83
C SER A 234 -13.24 8.49 -18.73
N ILE A 235 -12.34 9.47 -18.57
CA ILE A 235 -10.92 9.22 -18.32
C ILE A 235 -10.64 8.68 -16.90
N TYR A 236 -11.62 8.74 -16.00
CA TYR A 236 -11.51 8.21 -14.64
C TYR A 236 -12.42 6.99 -14.49
N PRO A 237 -11.93 5.92 -13.87
CA PRO A 237 -12.75 4.75 -13.56
C PRO A 237 -13.90 5.07 -12.61
N GLU A 238 -15.05 4.40 -12.81
CA GLU A 238 -16.20 4.50 -11.90
C GLU A 238 -15.90 3.92 -10.51
N THR A 239 -15.07 2.88 -10.45
CA THR A 239 -14.58 2.33 -9.18
C THR A 239 -13.12 1.94 -9.32
N MET A 240 -12.36 2.12 -8.24
CA MET A 240 -10.99 1.64 -8.13
C MET A 240 -10.82 0.97 -6.78
N ALA A 241 -10.18 -0.19 -6.76
CA ALA A 241 -9.56 -0.69 -5.54
C ALA A 241 -8.12 -0.15 -5.46
N ASN A 242 -7.68 0.24 -4.27
CA ASN A 242 -6.36 0.82 -4.00
C ASN A 242 -5.52 -0.05 -3.07
N ALA A 243 -6.16 -0.74 -2.14
CA ALA A 243 -5.50 -1.61 -1.18
C ALA A 243 -6.39 -2.83 -0.89
N VAL A 244 -5.75 -3.95 -0.57
CA VAL A 244 -6.40 -5.21 -0.21
C VAL A 244 -5.70 -5.79 1.00
N GLU A 245 -6.48 -6.40 1.89
CA GLU A 245 -5.98 -7.06 3.08
C GLU A 245 -6.85 -8.28 3.41
N LYS A 246 -6.21 -9.36 3.84
CA LYS A 246 -6.88 -10.57 4.31
C LYS A 246 -6.75 -10.69 5.82
N LEU A 247 -7.87 -10.73 6.54
CA LEU A 247 -7.91 -10.87 7.99
C LEU A 247 -8.81 -12.03 8.39
N GLY A 248 -8.23 -13.10 8.94
CA GLY A 248 -8.97 -14.35 9.16
C GLY A 248 -9.52 -14.89 7.84
N GLU A 249 -10.82 -15.20 7.79
CA GLU A 249 -11.52 -15.67 6.58
C GLU A 249 -12.04 -14.53 5.69
N HIS A 250 -11.91 -13.29 6.13
CA HIS A 250 -12.50 -12.13 5.46
C HIS A 250 -11.48 -11.46 4.53
N VAL A 251 -11.99 -10.99 3.40
CA VAL A 251 -11.23 -10.16 2.44
C VAL A 251 -11.77 -8.74 2.51
N TYR A 252 -10.86 -7.81 2.73
CA TYR A 252 -11.14 -6.38 2.74
C TYR A 252 -10.45 -5.76 1.55
N VAL A 253 -11.21 -5.04 0.74
CA VAL A 253 -10.68 -4.22 -0.34
C VAL A 253 -11.11 -2.79 -0.08
N ALA A 254 -10.24 -1.83 -0.29
CA ALA A 254 -10.54 -0.43 -0.04
C ALA A 254 -10.07 0.44 -1.20
N GLY A 255 -10.84 1.46 -1.52
CA GLY A 255 -10.60 2.31 -2.68
C GLY A 255 -11.69 3.36 -2.83
N ILE A 256 -12.17 3.59 -4.05
CA ILE A 256 -13.16 4.63 -4.34
C ILE A 256 -14.28 4.14 -5.24
N GLU A 257 -15.43 4.78 -5.09
CA GLU A 257 -16.57 4.70 -6.00
C GLU A 257 -16.97 6.12 -6.39
N ARG A 258 -17.17 6.34 -7.70
CA ARG A 258 -17.67 7.59 -8.24
C ARG A 258 -19.18 7.64 -8.11
N THR A 259 -19.72 8.85 -7.98
CA THR A 259 -21.16 9.13 -7.99
C THR A 259 -21.58 9.63 -9.37
N GLU A 260 -22.90 9.70 -9.63
CA GLU A 260 -23.45 10.32 -10.84
C GLU A 260 -23.05 11.80 -11.03
N LYS A 261 -22.50 12.46 -10.00
CA LYS A 261 -22.07 13.86 -10.00
C LYS A 261 -20.55 14.01 -10.03
N ASP A 262 -19.82 12.97 -10.41
CA ASP A 262 -18.35 12.93 -10.44
C ASP A 262 -17.66 13.17 -9.09
N VAL A 263 -18.37 12.95 -7.98
CA VAL A 263 -17.77 12.93 -6.63
C VAL A 263 -17.26 11.53 -6.33
N PHE A 264 -16.00 11.42 -5.89
CA PHE A 264 -15.42 10.16 -5.42
C PHE A 264 -15.70 9.94 -3.93
N LEU A 265 -16.17 8.76 -3.58
CA LEU A 265 -16.44 8.33 -2.21
C LEU A 265 -15.50 7.18 -1.83
N ALA A 266 -14.79 7.32 -0.70
CA ALA A 266 -14.03 6.21 -0.14
C ALA A 266 -14.96 5.03 0.12
N THR A 267 -14.56 3.85 -0.33
CA THR A 267 -15.38 2.64 -0.27
C THR A 267 -14.56 1.48 0.28
N LEU A 268 -15.17 0.73 1.20
CA LEU A 268 -14.67 -0.52 1.75
C LEU A 268 -15.57 -1.66 1.27
N TRP A 269 -14.99 -2.66 0.61
CA TRP A 269 -15.64 -3.92 0.29
C TRP A 269 -15.20 -4.97 1.29
N THR A 270 -16.13 -5.51 2.07
CA THR A 270 -15.89 -6.67 2.94
C THR A 270 -16.60 -7.87 2.32
N ASP A 271 -15.85 -8.87 1.88
CA ASP A 271 -16.36 -10.06 1.18
C ASP A 271 -17.32 -9.71 0.04
N ASN A 272 -16.94 -8.71 -0.75
CA ASN A 272 -17.74 -8.15 -1.85
C ASN A 272 -19.01 -7.42 -1.43
N VAL A 273 -19.14 -7.01 -0.17
CA VAL A 273 -20.22 -6.12 0.28
C VAL A 273 -19.65 -4.71 0.42
N PRO A 274 -20.06 -3.75 -0.43
CA PRO A 274 -19.53 -2.39 -0.40
C PRO A 274 -20.17 -1.55 0.71
N GLN A 275 -19.36 -0.67 1.30
CA GLN A 275 -19.75 0.33 2.27
C GLN A 275 -19.00 1.65 2.01
N HIS A 276 -19.71 2.77 1.88
CA HIS A 276 -19.07 4.09 1.83
C HIS A 276 -18.52 4.50 3.20
N LEU A 277 -17.29 5.02 3.20
CA LEU A 277 -16.57 5.56 4.35
C LEU A 277 -16.54 7.09 4.27
N VAL A 278 -17.68 7.72 4.51
CA VAL A 278 -17.84 9.17 4.46
C VAL A 278 -18.25 9.68 5.85
N TYR A 279 -17.42 10.55 6.41
CA TYR A 279 -17.58 11.15 7.73
C TYR A 279 -18.43 12.42 7.67
N THR A 280 -18.29 13.24 6.61
CA THR A 280 -19.19 14.38 6.44
C THR A 280 -20.62 13.92 6.20
N ASN A 281 -21.55 14.46 7.00
CA ASN A 281 -22.99 14.20 6.83
C ASN A 281 -23.60 14.99 5.66
N ASN A 282 -22.82 15.87 5.00
CA ASN A 282 -23.28 16.69 3.90
C ASN A 282 -22.47 16.42 2.63
N LEU A 283 -22.97 15.52 1.78
CA LEU A 283 -22.36 15.20 0.48
C LEU A 283 -22.28 16.40 -0.47
N GLU A 284 -23.09 17.45 -0.31
CA GLU A 284 -22.97 18.68 -1.13
C GLU A 284 -21.69 19.47 -0.80
N THR A 285 -21.13 19.27 0.39
CA THR A 285 -19.86 19.90 0.79
C THR A 285 -18.65 19.01 0.51
N LEU A 286 -18.86 17.75 0.14
CA LEU A 286 -17.79 16.82 -0.15
C LEU A 286 -17.30 17.01 -1.59
N ALA A 287 -16.05 17.43 -1.76
CA ALA A 287 -15.43 17.48 -3.07
C ALA A 287 -14.94 16.09 -3.50
N ARG A 288 -14.33 15.34 -2.58
CA ARG A 288 -13.77 14.00 -2.81
C ARG A 288 -13.39 13.33 -1.49
N SER A 289 -13.52 12.00 -1.45
CA SER A 289 -13.05 11.14 -0.37
C SER A 289 -12.27 9.97 -0.97
N PHE A 290 -11.08 9.69 -0.43
CA PHE A 290 -10.21 8.60 -0.88
C PHE A 290 -9.77 7.73 0.29
N VAL A 291 -9.54 6.45 0.01
CA VAL A 291 -8.79 5.57 0.92
C VAL A 291 -7.29 5.83 0.71
N ALA A 292 -6.61 6.18 1.81
CA ALA A 292 -5.17 6.31 1.83
C ALA A 292 -4.49 4.96 2.06
N ASP A 293 -4.98 4.17 3.01
CA ASP A 293 -4.34 2.91 3.43
C ASP A 293 -5.30 2.03 4.26
N ILE A 294 -5.01 0.73 4.34
CA ILE A 294 -5.70 -0.24 5.22
C ILE A 294 -4.71 -1.17 5.90
N GLN A 295 -5.05 -1.60 7.12
CA GLN A 295 -4.23 -2.57 7.85
C GLN A 295 -5.13 -3.43 8.76
N GLY A 296 -4.97 -4.74 8.69
CA GLY A 296 -5.62 -5.69 9.58
C GLY A 296 -4.80 -5.93 10.85
N TYR A 297 -5.47 -6.05 12.00
CA TYR A 297 -4.84 -6.49 13.24
C TYR A 297 -5.82 -7.29 14.10
N TYR A 298 -5.46 -8.54 14.40
CA TYR A 298 -6.34 -9.52 15.06
C TYR A 298 -7.69 -9.68 14.33
N ASP A 299 -8.77 -9.12 14.89
CA ASP A 299 -10.14 -9.21 14.36
C ASP A 299 -10.65 -7.88 13.79
N ASP A 300 -9.81 -6.84 13.81
CA ASP A 300 -10.19 -5.49 13.44
C ASP A 300 -9.46 -5.01 12.19
N MET A 301 -10.24 -4.48 11.24
CA MET A 301 -9.74 -3.82 10.04
C MET A 301 -9.72 -2.31 10.25
N TYR A 302 -8.56 -1.72 10.02
CA TYR A 302 -8.37 -0.27 10.05
C TYR A 302 -8.28 0.31 8.65
N VAL A 303 -8.91 1.46 8.47
CA VAL A 303 -8.86 2.21 7.20
C VAL A 303 -8.57 3.67 7.52
N VAL A 304 -7.67 4.28 6.76
CA VAL A 304 -7.48 5.73 6.77
C VAL A 304 -8.08 6.29 5.49
N THR A 305 -8.98 7.25 5.62
CA THR A 305 -9.51 8.03 4.50
C THR A 305 -9.07 9.48 4.58
N GLN A 306 -9.03 10.15 3.43
CA GLN A 306 -8.82 11.59 3.30
C GLN A 306 -10.09 12.21 2.71
N GLU A 307 -10.64 13.20 3.38
CA GLU A 307 -11.79 13.98 2.90
C GLU A 307 -11.37 15.39 2.56
N TYR A 308 -11.79 15.84 1.38
CA TYR A 308 -11.61 17.21 0.92
C TYR A 308 -12.99 17.84 0.73
N LEU A 309 -13.19 18.98 1.37
CA LEU A 309 -14.43 19.73 1.32
C LEU A 309 -14.34 20.87 0.28
N THR A 310 -15.50 21.31 -0.20
CA THR A 310 -15.59 22.41 -1.20
C THR A 310 -15.14 23.76 -0.68
N ASN A 311 -15.02 23.93 0.65
CA ASN A 311 -14.50 25.12 1.32
C ASN A 311 -12.96 25.09 1.49
N SER A 312 -12.26 24.16 0.82
CA SER A 312 -10.82 23.92 0.93
C SER A 312 -10.34 23.35 2.27
N GLU A 313 -11.25 22.97 3.17
CA GLU A 313 -10.88 22.18 4.35
C GLU A 313 -10.58 20.74 3.94
N SER A 314 -9.63 20.12 4.63
CA SER A 314 -9.35 18.71 4.47
C SER A 314 -8.91 18.09 5.79
N TYR A 315 -9.24 16.82 5.96
CA TYR A 315 -8.93 16.06 7.15
C TYR A 315 -8.89 14.57 6.81
N SER A 316 -8.31 13.79 7.72
CA SER A 316 -8.34 12.34 7.63
C SER A 316 -9.25 11.75 8.69
N VAL A 317 -9.77 10.57 8.39
CA VAL A 317 -10.62 9.82 9.30
C VAL A 317 -10.06 8.42 9.42
N ILE A 318 -9.88 7.97 10.67
CA ILE A 318 -9.53 6.58 10.96
C ILE A 318 -10.83 5.84 11.21
N TRP A 319 -11.01 4.73 10.51
CA TRP A 319 -12.13 3.82 10.63
C TRP A 319 -11.67 2.50 11.21
N MET A 320 -12.55 1.86 11.98
CA MET A 320 -12.38 0.50 12.47
C MET A 320 -13.64 -0.28 12.16
N ASN A 321 -13.52 -1.33 11.35
CA ASN A 321 -14.64 -2.15 10.88
C ASN A 321 -15.80 -1.31 10.31
N GLY A 322 -15.45 -0.35 9.44
CA GLY A 322 -16.42 0.54 8.79
C GLY A 322 -17.03 1.61 9.70
N LYS A 323 -16.56 1.79 10.94
CA LYS A 323 -17.04 2.84 11.86
C LYS A 323 -15.94 3.87 12.13
N PRO A 324 -16.25 5.18 12.08
CA PRO A 324 -15.24 6.21 12.33
C PRO A 324 -14.88 6.21 13.81
N ILE A 325 -13.58 6.26 14.12
CA ILE A 325 -13.06 6.28 15.49
C ILE A 325 -12.22 7.52 15.80
N ALA A 326 -11.67 8.19 14.78
CA ALA A 326 -10.94 9.44 14.95
C ALA A 326 -11.05 10.32 13.70
N LYS A 327 -11.10 11.64 13.92
CA LYS A 327 -10.94 12.67 12.87
C LYS A 327 -9.68 13.46 13.20
N ILE A 328 -8.79 13.59 12.24
CA ILE A 328 -7.50 14.26 12.39
C ILE A 328 -7.44 15.37 11.34
N ASP A 329 -7.23 16.62 11.76
CA ASP A 329 -7.17 17.80 10.87
C ASP A 329 -5.81 17.88 10.12
N ARG A 330 -5.42 16.77 9.52
CA ARG A 330 -4.23 16.54 8.68
C ARG A 330 -4.55 15.49 7.62
N LEU A 331 -3.76 15.47 6.55
CA LEU A 331 -3.80 14.43 5.52
C LEU A 331 -2.82 13.32 5.88
N LEU A 332 -3.36 12.22 6.40
CA LEU A 332 -2.64 11.01 6.72
C LEU A 332 -2.55 10.15 5.47
N ILE A 333 -1.39 9.54 5.25
CA ILE A 333 -1.09 8.80 4.02
C ILE A 333 -0.96 7.30 4.24
N SER A 334 -0.74 6.85 5.48
CA SER A 334 -0.57 5.43 5.81
C SER A 334 -0.85 5.15 7.29
N ILE A 335 -1.21 3.89 7.59
CA ILE A 335 -1.55 3.39 8.92
C ILE A 335 -0.78 2.10 9.21
N ALA A 336 -0.30 1.98 10.45
CA ALA A 336 0.31 0.77 10.96
C ALA A 336 -0.32 0.38 12.28
N VAL A 337 -0.54 -0.91 12.48
CA VAL A 337 -1.22 -1.44 13.67
C VAL A 337 -0.44 -2.62 14.25
N HIS A 338 -0.20 -2.58 15.56
CA HIS A 338 0.44 -3.65 16.33
C HIS A 338 -0.21 -3.85 17.69
#